data_AF-A0A7C4CP69-F1
#
_entry.id   AF-A0A7C4CP69-F1
#
_cell.length_a   1.000
_cell.length_b   1.000
_cell.length_c   1.000
_cell.angle_alpha   90.00
_cell.angle_beta   90.00
_cell.angle_gamma   90.00
#
_symmetry.space_group_name_H-M   'P 1'
#
loop_
_entity.id
_entity.type
_entity.pdbx_description
1 polymer ?
#
loop_
_entity_poly.entity_id
_entity_poly.type
_entity_poly.pdbx_seq_one_letter_code
_entity_poly.pdbx_strand_id
1 'polypeptide(L)'
;MTEQYRTCWEEFLRQAKEKYETEDVKHLPEMPAWHGTRRKESIKELKEKGFCTFQHPANVLQEIFTALKHFNKLDKLTDPLVASAVSNVCRFDPFEERGGLYVDFESVESQKKWGKSWATGTPTEKAIAPRTCSYANRNPEIVTLALAYAGVESPKIREYLRQRYGKPYAVKLKGGVKGDFPILNQATNCRCFLPSDIEEIYECPEEVV
;
A
#
# COMPACT_ATOMS: atom_id res chain seq x y z
N MET A 1 9.05 -21.39 6.05
CA MET A 1 8.82 -20.86 4.69
C MET A 1 9.82 -21.54 3.79
N THR A 2 9.33 -22.35 2.85
CA THR A 2 10.15 -23.14 1.92
C THR A 2 10.82 -22.23 0.88
N GLU A 3 11.92 -22.72 0.30
CA GLU A 3 12.82 -22.09 -0.68
C GLU A 3 12.13 -21.47 -1.92
N GLN A 4 10.85 -21.80 -2.15
CA GLN A 4 9.96 -21.22 -3.16
C GLN A 4 9.67 -19.71 -2.97
N TYR A 5 9.96 -19.16 -1.79
CA TYR A 5 9.81 -17.73 -1.49
C TYR A 5 11.11 -16.94 -1.60
N ARG A 6 12.17 -17.51 -2.19
CA ARG A 6 13.34 -16.74 -2.63
C ARG A 6 13.13 -16.26 -4.06
N THR A 7 12.90 -14.97 -4.32
CA THR A 7 11.96 -14.07 -3.63
C THR A 7 11.16 -13.38 -4.72
N CYS A 8 9.83 -13.33 -4.58
CA CYS A 8 9.00 -12.57 -5.51
C CYS A 8 9.51 -11.13 -5.65
N TRP A 9 10.01 -10.56 -4.55
CA TRP A 9 10.59 -9.23 -4.54
C TRP A 9 11.88 -9.10 -5.36
N GLU A 10 12.86 -10.01 -5.23
CA GLU A 10 14.07 -9.98 -6.06
C GLU A 10 13.72 -10.14 -7.54
N GLU A 11 12.77 -11.01 -7.87
CA GLU A 11 12.34 -11.22 -9.25
C GLU A 11 11.63 -9.99 -9.82
N PHE A 12 10.70 -9.40 -9.05
CA PHE A 12 10.07 -8.13 -9.42
C PHE A 12 11.11 -7.03 -9.59
N LEU A 13 12.07 -6.91 -8.66
CA LEU A 13 13.11 -5.90 -8.72
C LEU A 13 14.01 -6.10 -9.94
N ARG A 14 14.37 -7.34 -10.28
CA ARG A 14 15.12 -7.69 -11.50
C ARG A 14 14.36 -7.24 -12.74
N GLN A 15 13.08 -7.59 -12.86
CA GLN A 15 12.24 -7.18 -13.99
C GLN A 15 12.09 -5.66 -14.07
N ALA A 16 11.92 -4.98 -12.94
CA ALA A 16 11.85 -3.53 -12.89
C ALA A 16 13.18 -2.90 -13.35
N LYS A 17 14.32 -3.43 -12.92
CA LYS A 17 15.64 -2.97 -13.38
C LYS A 17 15.82 -3.16 -14.89
N GLU A 18 15.46 -4.32 -15.43
CA GLU A 18 15.51 -4.58 -16.88
C GLU A 18 14.60 -3.64 -17.68
N LYS A 19 13.43 -3.31 -17.12
CA LYS A 19 12.45 -2.43 -17.76
C LYS A 19 12.86 -0.96 -17.73
N TYR A 20 13.49 -0.51 -16.65
CA TYR A 20 13.67 0.92 -16.38
C TYR A 20 15.15 1.38 -16.40
N GLU A 21 16.12 0.49 -16.18
CA GLU A 21 17.55 0.84 -16.18
C GLU A 21 18.20 0.62 -17.55
N THR A 22 17.96 1.54 -18.48
CA THR A 22 18.70 1.61 -19.75
C THR A 22 20.14 2.11 -19.54
N GLU A 23 21.03 1.87 -20.51
CA GLU A 23 22.40 2.43 -20.49
C GLU A 23 22.40 3.95 -20.23
N ASP A 24 21.46 4.67 -20.83
CA ASP A 24 21.33 6.11 -20.70
C ASP A 24 20.96 6.58 -19.30
N VAL A 25 20.40 5.73 -18.43
CA VAL A 25 20.01 6.11 -17.06
C VAL A 25 20.84 5.42 -15.98
N LYS A 26 21.78 4.53 -16.33
CA LYS A 26 22.65 3.83 -15.36
C LYS A 26 23.52 4.76 -14.52
N HIS A 27 23.73 5.98 -14.96
CA HIS A 27 24.49 6.99 -14.23
C HIS A 27 23.63 7.82 -13.25
N LEU A 28 22.31 7.66 -13.30
CA LEU A 28 21.37 8.34 -12.41
C LEU A 28 21.34 7.67 -11.01
N PRO A 29 20.91 8.41 -9.97
CA PRO A 29 20.75 7.84 -8.64
C PRO A 29 19.71 6.72 -8.63
N GLU A 30 19.91 5.77 -7.71
CA GLU A 30 18.93 4.71 -7.45
C GLU A 30 17.75 5.27 -6.65
N MET A 31 16.54 5.10 -7.18
CA MET A 31 15.29 5.53 -6.54
C MET A 31 14.80 4.43 -5.59
N PRO A 32 14.65 4.72 -4.30
CA PRO A 32 14.26 3.72 -3.31
C PRO A 32 12.81 3.26 -3.50
N ALA A 33 12.56 2.00 -3.16
CA ALA A 33 11.23 1.40 -3.20
C ALA A 33 10.47 1.60 -1.87
N TRP A 34 9.22 2.05 -1.96
CA TRP A 34 8.36 2.33 -0.82
C TRP A 34 7.01 1.62 -0.91
N HIS A 35 6.51 1.17 0.24
CA HIS A 35 5.16 0.62 0.38
C HIS A 35 4.45 1.21 1.61
N GLY A 36 3.20 1.62 1.45
CA GLY A 36 2.36 2.07 2.56
C GLY A 36 1.43 0.96 3.04
N THR A 37 1.38 0.68 4.34
CA THR A 37 0.49 -0.37 4.91
C THR A 37 -0.09 0.05 6.26
N ARG A 38 -1.21 -0.56 6.67
CA ARG A 38 -1.64 -0.56 8.08
C ARG A 38 -1.35 -1.90 8.74
N ARG A 39 -0.88 -1.89 9.98
CA ARG A 39 -0.52 -3.08 10.76
C ARG A 39 -0.83 -2.92 12.24
N LYS A 40 -1.21 -4.02 12.88
CA LYS A 40 -1.35 -4.09 14.36
C LYS A 40 -0.02 -4.43 15.03
N GLU A 41 0.83 -5.13 14.29
CA GLU A 41 2.17 -5.51 14.66
C GLU A 41 3.06 -4.27 14.87
N SER A 42 3.94 -4.35 15.86
CA SER A 42 4.96 -3.33 16.10
C SER A 42 6.01 -3.30 14.98
N ILE A 43 6.75 -2.20 14.85
CA ILE A 43 7.88 -2.09 13.91
C ILE A 43 8.88 -3.24 14.10
N LYS A 44 9.16 -3.62 15.35
CA LYS A 44 10.06 -4.74 15.65
C LYS A 44 9.53 -6.05 15.07
N GLU A 45 8.26 -6.36 15.32
CA GLU A 45 7.64 -7.59 14.80
C GLU A 45 7.56 -7.60 13.26
N LEU A 46 7.26 -6.47 12.63
CA LEU A 46 7.24 -6.35 11.18
C LEU A 46 8.62 -6.60 10.58
N LYS A 47 9.69 -6.09 11.19
CA LYS A 47 11.07 -6.37 10.75
C LYS A 47 11.47 -7.83 10.97
N GLU A 48 11.03 -8.45 12.06
CA GLU A 48 11.38 -9.85 12.39
C GLU A 48 10.60 -10.89 11.58
N LYS A 49 9.32 -10.60 11.24
CA LYS A 49 8.40 -11.57 10.64
C LYS A 49 8.02 -11.24 9.20
N GLY A 50 8.24 -10.00 8.74
CA GLY A 50 7.67 -9.52 7.49
C GLY A 50 6.17 -9.28 7.63
N PHE A 51 5.48 -9.12 6.50
CA PHE A 51 4.02 -8.99 6.48
C PHE A 51 3.42 -9.39 5.14
N CYS A 52 2.13 -9.74 5.15
CA CYS A 52 1.36 -10.08 3.96
C CYS A 52 0.12 -9.18 3.80
N THR A 53 -0.32 -8.96 2.56
CA THR A 53 -1.66 -8.42 2.28
C THR A 53 -2.68 -9.56 2.17
N PHE A 54 -3.91 -9.23 1.77
CA PHE A 54 -4.94 -10.20 1.47
C PHE A 54 -4.44 -11.22 0.43
N GLN A 55 -4.48 -12.50 0.80
CA GLN A 55 -4.00 -13.58 -0.05
C GLN A 55 -5.04 -14.04 -1.08
N HIS A 56 -6.31 -13.67 -0.93
CA HIS A 56 -7.37 -14.11 -1.81
C HIS A 56 -8.41 -12.99 -2.00
N PRO A 57 -8.96 -12.79 -3.22
CA PRO A 57 -10.04 -11.82 -3.48
C PRO A 57 -11.21 -11.97 -2.50
N ALA A 58 -11.58 -13.21 -2.16
CA ALA A 58 -12.63 -13.50 -1.18
C ALA A 58 -12.40 -12.85 0.19
N ASN A 59 -11.14 -12.76 0.65
CA ASN A 59 -10.81 -12.12 1.93
C ASN A 59 -11.06 -10.61 1.85
N VAL A 60 -10.70 -9.99 0.72
CA VAL A 60 -10.94 -8.57 0.48
C VAL A 60 -12.43 -8.28 0.44
N LEU A 61 -13.22 -9.11 -0.27
CA LEU A 61 -14.68 -9.00 -0.30
C LEU A 61 -15.23 -9.06 1.12
N GLN A 62 -14.84 -10.09 1.90
CA GLN A 62 -15.30 -10.25 3.27
C GLN A 62 -15.02 -9.03 4.14
N GLU A 63 -13.86 -8.39 4.00
CA GLU A 63 -13.55 -7.15 4.71
C GLU A 63 -14.45 -5.98 4.26
N ILE A 64 -14.74 -5.84 2.96
CA ILE A 64 -15.68 -4.82 2.47
C ILE A 64 -17.09 -5.05 3.05
N PHE A 65 -17.61 -6.28 2.99
CA PHE A 65 -18.91 -6.62 3.57
C PHE A 65 -18.95 -6.35 5.09
N THR A 66 -17.88 -6.70 5.81
CA THR A 66 -17.76 -6.47 7.24
C THR A 66 -17.77 -4.98 7.56
N ALA A 67 -17.03 -4.17 6.79
CA ALA A 67 -16.97 -2.73 6.96
C ALA A 67 -18.32 -2.06 6.64
N LEU A 68 -18.97 -2.41 5.52
CA LEU A 68 -20.30 -1.89 5.18
C LEU A 68 -21.35 -2.28 6.23
N LYS A 69 -21.30 -3.51 6.75
CA LYS A 69 -22.17 -3.95 7.84
C LYS A 69 -21.96 -3.15 9.11
N HIS A 70 -20.70 -2.90 9.50
CA HIS A 70 -20.36 -2.10 10.69
C HIS A 70 -21.02 -0.71 10.66
N PHE A 71 -21.12 -0.08 9.47
CA PHE A 71 -21.74 1.24 9.31
C PHE A 71 -23.22 1.20 8.90
N ASN A 72 -23.87 0.03 8.90
CA ASN A 72 -25.24 -0.14 8.41
C ASN A 72 -25.44 0.35 6.95
N LYS A 73 -24.49 0.02 6.07
CA LYS A 73 -24.44 0.41 4.65
C LYS A 73 -24.51 -0.76 3.67
N LEU A 74 -24.99 -1.93 4.10
CA LEU A 74 -25.11 -3.09 3.20
C LEU A 74 -26.08 -2.83 2.03
N ASP A 75 -27.07 -1.95 2.22
CA ASP A 75 -27.97 -1.47 1.16
C ASP A 75 -27.22 -0.76 0.02
N LYS A 76 -26.00 -0.28 0.26
CA LYS A 76 -25.17 0.41 -0.73
C LYS A 76 -24.38 -0.53 -1.64
N LEU A 77 -24.44 -1.85 -1.46
CA LEU A 77 -23.73 -2.79 -2.34
C LEU A 77 -24.15 -2.69 -3.82
N THR A 78 -25.39 -2.28 -4.08
CA THR A 78 -25.90 -2.07 -5.44
C THR A 78 -25.67 -0.65 -5.96
N ASP A 79 -25.09 0.25 -5.15
CA ASP A 79 -24.70 1.57 -5.61
C ASP A 79 -23.59 1.43 -6.67
N PRO A 80 -23.67 2.10 -7.83
CA PRO A 80 -22.69 1.93 -8.91
C PRO A 80 -21.24 2.21 -8.50
N LEU A 81 -21.00 3.17 -7.60
CA LEU A 81 -19.64 3.50 -7.16
C LEU A 81 -19.11 2.44 -6.20
N VAL A 82 -19.95 1.97 -5.28
CA VAL A 82 -19.59 0.86 -4.37
C VAL A 82 -19.38 -0.42 -5.17
N ALA A 83 -20.27 -0.76 -6.10
CA ALA A 83 -20.14 -1.92 -6.97
C ALA A 83 -18.86 -1.84 -7.82
N SER A 84 -18.51 -0.66 -8.33
CA SER A 84 -17.25 -0.44 -9.04
C SER A 84 -16.04 -0.70 -8.13
N ALA A 85 -16.05 -0.21 -6.89
CA ALA A 85 -14.98 -0.49 -5.93
C ALA A 85 -14.89 -1.99 -5.60
N VAL A 86 -16.02 -2.67 -5.41
CA VAL A 86 -16.06 -4.13 -5.18
C VAL A 86 -15.54 -4.90 -6.40
N SER A 87 -15.90 -4.49 -7.63
CA SER A 87 -15.44 -5.17 -8.85
C SER A 87 -13.92 -5.09 -9.04
N ASN A 88 -13.27 -4.02 -8.52
CA ASN A 88 -11.81 -3.91 -8.53
C ASN A 88 -11.14 -4.98 -7.65
N VAL A 89 -11.87 -5.65 -6.75
CA VAL A 89 -11.35 -6.80 -6.00
C VAL A 89 -10.97 -7.95 -6.93
N CYS A 90 -11.64 -8.09 -8.07
CA CYS A 90 -11.32 -9.10 -9.07
C CYS A 90 -9.94 -8.88 -9.71
N ARG A 91 -9.37 -7.67 -9.63
CA ARG A 91 -7.98 -7.39 -10.07
C ARG A 91 -6.92 -7.97 -9.13
N PHE A 92 -7.31 -8.46 -7.95
CA PHE A 92 -6.43 -9.18 -7.03
C PHE A 92 -6.44 -10.69 -7.29
N ASP A 93 -6.97 -11.13 -8.44
CA ASP A 93 -6.98 -12.53 -8.83
C ASP A 93 -5.53 -13.09 -8.82
N PRO A 94 -5.26 -14.22 -8.12
CA PRO A 94 -3.98 -14.92 -8.17
C PRO A 94 -3.42 -15.18 -9.57
N PHE A 95 -4.28 -15.22 -10.58
CA PHE A 95 -3.92 -15.60 -11.94
C PHE A 95 -3.77 -14.40 -12.89
N GLU A 96 -4.00 -13.17 -12.42
CA GLU A 96 -3.77 -11.95 -13.22
C GLU A 96 -2.41 -11.29 -12.89
N GLU A 97 -1.69 -10.84 -13.93
CA GLU A 97 -0.35 -10.22 -13.86
C GLU A 97 -0.29 -8.86 -13.10
N ARG A 98 -1.39 -8.42 -12.48
CA ARG A 98 -1.56 -7.07 -11.90
C ARG A 98 -1.99 -7.07 -10.43
N GLY A 99 -1.67 -8.14 -9.70
CA GLY A 99 -2.06 -8.34 -8.30
C GLY A 99 -0.97 -7.97 -7.28
N GLY A 100 -1.30 -8.14 -5.99
CA GLY A 100 -0.33 -8.10 -4.90
C GLY A 100 -0.12 -6.73 -4.23
N LEU A 101 1.05 -6.56 -3.64
CA LEU A 101 1.49 -5.35 -2.95
C LEU A 101 1.96 -4.33 -3.99
N TYR A 102 1.62 -3.06 -3.79
CA TYR A 102 2.01 -1.98 -4.69
C TYR A 102 3.20 -1.22 -4.10
N VAL A 103 4.15 -0.82 -4.95
CA VAL A 103 5.34 -0.06 -4.55
C VAL A 103 5.52 1.20 -5.38
N ASP A 104 6.02 2.24 -4.74
CA ASP A 104 6.47 3.47 -5.39
C ASP A 104 8.01 3.48 -5.41
N PHE A 105 8.64 3.60 -6.57
CA PHE A 105 10.07 3.88 -6.70
C PHE A 105 10.27 5.39 -6.82
N GLU A 106 10.65 6.02 -5.71
CA GLU A 106 10.77 7.47 -5.66
C GLU A 106 11.69 7.97 -4.55
N SER A 107 12.41 9.06 -4.85
CA SER A 107 13.24 9.75 -3.85
C SER A 107 12.40 10.40 -2.75
N VAL A 108 13.03 10.66 -1.60
CA VAL A 108 12.40 11.39 -0.48
C VAL A 108 11.96 12.79 -0.91
N GLU A 109 12.74 13.44 -1.78
CA GLU A 109 12.40 14.76 -2.33
C GLU A 109 11.15 14.68 -3.22
N SER A 110 11.03 13.62 -4.03
CA SER A 110 9.85 13.36 -4.85
C SER A 110 8.62 13.05 -3.98
N GLN A 111 8.79 12.24 -2.94
CA GLN A 111 7.75 11.94 -1.94
C GLN A 111 7.18 13.22 -1.30
N LYS A 112 8.04 14.21 -1.00
CA LYS A 112 7.62 15.52 -0.45
C LYS A 112 6.87 16.35 -1.49
N LYS A 113 7.33 16.37 -2.75
CA LYS A 113 6.68 17.12 -3.84
C LYS A 113 5.29 16.57 -4.18
N TRP A 114 5.14 15.26 -4.20
CA TRP A 114 3.91 14.57 -4.56
C TRP A 114 3.02 14.22 -3.37
N GLY A 115 3.55 14.31 -2.15
CA GLY A 115 2.85 14.13 -0.89
C GLY A 115 1.86 15.26 -0.65
N LYS A 116 0.82 15.36 -1.48
CA LYS A 116 -0.37 16.15 -1.19
C LYS A 116 -1.37 15.23 -0.48
N SER A 117 -1.66 15.54 0.77
CA SER A 117 -2.62 14.76 1.55
C SER A 117 -3.99 14.81 0.88
N TRP A 118 -4.58 13.65 0.61
CA TRP A 118 -6.01 13.57 0.27
C TRP A 118 -6.92 13.98 1.43
N ALA A 119 -6.37 14.08 2.65
CA ALA A 119 -7.01 14.63 3.82
C ALA A 119 -6.30 15.93 4.22
N THR A 120 -6.87 17.07 3.84
CA THR A 120 -6.49 18.38 4.38
C THR A 120 -6.35 18.28 5.91
N GLY A 121 -5.15 18.55 6.45
CA GLY A 121 -4.91 18.62 7.91
C GLY A 121 -3.95 17.57 8.49
N THR A 122 -3.60 16.50 7.75
CA THR A 122 -2.74 15.44 8.30
C THR A 122 -1.29 15.83 8.07
N PRO A 123 -0.43 15.90 9.10
CA PRO A 123 0.92 16.47 8.99
C PRO A 123 1.92 15.52 8.31
N THR A 124 1.49 14.90 7.20
CA THR A 124 2.30 13.97 6.40
C THR A 124 3.53 14.64 5.82
N GLU A 125 3.55 15.96 5.66
CA GLU A 125 4.71 16.73 5.22
C GLU A 125 5.92 16.59 6.15
N LYS A 126 5.70 16.22 7.42
CA LYS A 126 6.77 15.95 8.40
C LYS A 126 7.27 14.51 8.37
N ALA A 127 6.59 13.61 7.63
CA ALA A 127 7.03 12.23 7.49
C ALA A 127 8.23 12.11 6.54
N ILE A 128 9.02 11.04 6.71
CA ILE A 128 10.15 10.74 5.82
C ILE A 128 9.67 10.39 4.40
N ALA A 129 8.52 9.71 4.28
CA ALA A 129 7.88 9.40 3.00
C ALA A 129 6.41 9.90 2.99
N PRO A 130 6.16 11.21 2.80
CA PRO A 130 4.82 11.80 2.93
C PRO A 130 3.75 11.17 2.05
N ARG A 131 4.05 10.89 0.78
CA ARG A 131 3.12 10.27 -0.16
C ARG A 131 2.82 8.83 0.23
N THR A 132 3.85 8.04 0.54
CA THR A 132 3.68 6.68 1.06
C THR A 132 2.82 6.67 2.31
N CYS A 133 3.04 7.61 3.23
CA CYS A 133 2.20 7.76 4.42
C CYS A 133 0.76 8.15 4.11
N SER A 134 0.51 8.95 3.07
CA SER A 134 -0.85 9.24 2.61
C SER A 134 -1.57 7.98 2.11
N TYR A 135 -0.87 7.06 1.43
CA TYR A 135 -1.43 5.75 1.07
C TYR A 135 -1.63 4.84 2.29
N ALA A 136 -0.63 4.74 3.17
CA ALA A 136 -0.73 3.94 4.41
C ALA A 136 -1.97 4.32 5.24
N ASN A 137 -2.27 5.62 5.35
CA ASN A 137 -3.44 6.11 6.07
C ASN A 137 -4.79 5.66 5.47
N ARG A 138 -4.83 5.29 4.19
CA ARG A 138 -6.03 4.83 3.49
C ARG A 138 -6.06 3.31 3.32
N ASN A 139 -5.02 2.59 3.74
CA ASN A 139 -4.96 1.16 3.52
C ASN A 139 -5.80 0.37 4.54
N PRO A 140 -6.50 -0.69 4.11
CA PRO A 140 -6.61 -1.17 2.72
C PRO A 140 -7.48 -0.25 1.83
N GLU A 141 -6.91 0.24 0.74
CA GLU A 141 -7.52 1.30 -0.09
C GLU A 141 -8.91 0.93 -0.59
N ILE A 142 -9.11 -0.33 -0.96
CA ILE A 142 -10.39 -0.81 -1.49
C ILE A 142 -11.54 -0.78 -0.47
N VAL A 143 -11.23 -1.03 0.81
CA VAL A 143 -12.20 -0.92 1.92
C VAL A 143 -12.53 0.55 2.14
N THR A 144 -11.51 1.42 2.14
CA THR A 144 -11.67 2.87 2.25
C THR A 144 -12.55 3.44 1.15
N LEU A 145 -12.31 3.05 -0.11
CA LEU A 145 -13.10 3.50 -1.26
C LEU A 145 -14.56 3.03 -1.16
N ALA A 146 -14.79 1.75 -0.82
CA ALA A 146 -16.15 1.23 -0.67
C ALA A 146 -16.94 1.98 0.42
N LEU A 147 -16.31 2.27 1.57
CA LEU A 147 -16.94 3.04 2.64
C LEU A 147 -17.19 4.50 2.24
N ALA A 148 -16.23 5.15 1.58
CA ALA A 148 -16.37 6.53 1.12
C ALA A 148 -17.52 6.66 0.10
N TYR A 149 -17.61 5.74 -0.86
CA TYR A 149 -18.70 5.70 -1.84
C TYR A 149 -20.05 5.34 -1.21
N ALA A 150 -20.05 4.57 -0.13
CA ALA A 150 -21.26 4.34 0.69
C ALA A 150 -21.68 5.56 1.54
N GLY A 151 -20.93 6.67 1.46
CA GLY A 151 -21.21 7.93 2.16
C GLY A 151 -20.78 7.94 3.62
N VAL A 152 -19.80 7.12 4.02
CA VAL A 152 -19.20 7.19 5.36
C VAL A 152 -18.20 8.34 5.41
N GLU A 153 -18.27 9.18 6.44
CA GLU A 153 -17.40 10.33 6.60
C GLU A 153 -15.94 9.92 6.85
N SER A 154 -14.99 10.62 6.25
CA SER A 154 -13.55 10.32 6.35
C SER A 154 -13.03 10.12 7.77
N PRO A 155 -13.42 10.92 8.79
CA PRO A 155 -13.00 10.68 10.18
C PRO A 155 -13.44 9.31 10.71
N LYS A 156 -14.67 8.88 10.42
CA LYS A 156 -15.21 7.57 10.83
C LYS A 156 -14.50 6.42 10.11
N ILE A 157 -14.18 6.59 8.83
CA ILE A 157 -13.38 5.61 8.08
C ILE A 157 -12.01 5.46 8.73
N ARG A 158 -11.31 6.57 9.01
CA ARG A 158 -9.98 6.54 9.63
C ARG A 158 -9.99 5.83 10.98
N GLU A 159 -10.98 6.13 11.83
CA GLU A 159 -11.13 5.45 13.12
C GLU A 159 -11.38 3.94 12.94
N TYR A 160 -12.24 3.55 12.00
CA TYR A 160 -12.46 2.14 11.68
C TYR A 160 -11.18 1.45 11.22
N LEU A 161 -10.42 2.07 10.31
CA LEU A 161 -9.15 1.51 9.82
C LEU A 161 -8.12 1.35 10.95
N ARG A 162 -8.04 2.33 11.85
CA ARG A 162 -7.19 2.29 13.05
C ARG A 162 -7.54 1.11 13.95
N GLN A 163 -8.82 0.95 14.29
CA GLN A 163 -9.28 -0.15 15.15
C GLN A 163 -9.12 -1.53 14.48
N ARG A 164 -9.44 -1.61 13.18
CA ARG A 164 -9.48 -2.87 12.43
C ARG A 164 -8.11 -3.35 11.98
N TYR A 165 -7.28 -2.45 11.44
CA TYR A 165 -6.00 -2.78 10.79
C TYR A 165 -4.77 -2.20 11.50
N GLY A 166 -4.95 -1.35 12.51
CA GLY A 166 -3.86 -0.79 13.31
C GLY A 166 -3.26 0.48 12.74
N LYS A 167 -1.98 0.71 13.08
CA LYS A 167 -1.25 1.94 12.77
C LYS A 167 -0.77 1.97 11.32
N PRO A 168 -0.68 3.16 10.71
CA PRO A 168 -0.13 3.31 9.37
C PRO A 168 1.42 3.33 9.40
N TYR A 169 2.04 2.65 8.44
CA TYR A 169 3.48 2.54 8.29
C TYR A 169 3.91 2.81 6.84
N ALA A 170 5.01 3.52 6.68
CA ALA A 170 5.78 3.59 5.44
C ALA A 170 6.97 2.62 5.54
N VAL A 171 7.05 1.70 4.60
CA VAL A 171 8.06 0.64 4.55
C VAL A 171 8.99 0.95 3.40
N LYS A 172 10.28 1.13 3.71
CA LYS A 172 11.35 1.18 2.72
C LYS A 172 11.82 -0.23 2.45
N LEU A 173 11.77 -0.66 1.20
CA LEU A 173 12.20 -1.99 0.78
C LEU A 173 13.65 -1.94 0.31
N LYS A 174 14.37 -3.06 0.46
CA LYS A 174 15.75 -3.18 -0.01
C LYS A 174 15.80 -3.16 -1.53
N GLY A 175 16.64 -2.28 -2.05
CA GLY A 175 16.83 -2.08 -3.49
C GLY A 175 16.01 -0.91 -4.03
N GLY A 176 16.18 -0.67 -5.31
CA GLY A 176 15.52 0.41 -6.04
C GLY A 176 15.75 0.28 -7.53
N VAL A 177 15.35 1.28 -8.29
CA VAL A 177 15.62 1.35 -9.74
C VAL A 177 16.24 2.69 -10.07
N LYS A 178 17.21 2.73 -10.98
CA LYS A 178 17.78 4.00 -11.44
C LYS A 178 16.79 4.76 -12.32
N GLY A 179 16.69 6.07 -12.11
CA GLY A 179 15.80 6.93 -12.88
C GLY A 179 15.87 8.40 -12.49
N ASP A 180 15.47 9.27 -13.41
CA ASP A 180 15.31 10.72 -13.23
C ASP A 180 13.90 11.10 -12.75
N PHE A 181 12.91 10.24 -13.04
CA PHE A 181 11.52 10.45 -12.66
C PHE A 181 11.02 9.36 -11.70
N PRO A 182 10.07 9.71 -10.81
CA PRO A 182 9.44 8.73 -9.93
C PRO A 182 8.59 7.74 -10.74
N ILE A 183 8.70 6.46 -10.42
CA ILE A 183 7.83 5.41 -10.94
C ILE A 183 6.86 5.04 -9.85
N LEU A 184 5.59 5.34 -10.08
CA LEU A 184 4.57 5.31 -9.05
C LEU A 184 3.68 4.07 -9.21
N ASN A 185 3.25 3.53 -8.08
CA ASN A 185 2.20 2.54 -7.90
C ASN A 185 2.33 1.31 -8.80
N GLN A 186 3.48 0.63 -8.71
CA GLN A 186 3.75 -0.60 -9.44
C GLN A 186 3.26 -1.82 -8.66
N ALA A 187 2.43 -2.65 -9.29
CA ALA A 187 2.04 -3.94 -8.74
C ALA A 187 3.22 -4.90 -8.74
N THR A 188 3.55 -5.47 -7.58
CA THR A 188 4.71 -6.37 -7.43
C THR A 188 4.39 -7.82 -7.76
N ASN A 189 3.11 -8.20 -7.84
CA ASN A 189 2.64 -9.59 -7.77
C ASN A 189 3.03 -10.32 -6.48
N CYS A 190 3.72 -9.65 -5.55
CA CYS A 190 4.09 -10.20 -4.26
C CYS A 190 2.95 -10.02 -3.27
N ARG A 191 2.64 -11.09 -2.53
CA ARG A 191 1.61 -11.08 -1.50
C ARG A 191 2.16 -10.76 -0.11
N CYS A 192 3.46 -10.95 0.04
CA CYS A 192 4.17 -10.73 1.28
C CYS A 192 5.51 -10.08 0.99
N PHE A 193 5.95 -9.23 1.93
CA PHE A 193 7.36 -8.86 2.06
C PHE A 193 7.94 -9.63 3.23
N LEU A 194 9.03 -10.32 2.98
CA LEU A 194 9.79 -11.06 3.99
C LEU A 194 10.66 -10.10 4.81
N PRO A 195 11.13 -10.51 6.00
CA PRO A 195 12.14 -9.77 6.76
C PRO A 195 13.35 -9.34 5.92
N SER A 196 13.78 -10.21 4.99
CA SER A 196 14.91 -9.95 4.09
C SER A 196 14.67 -8.77 3.17
N ASP A 197 13.43 -8.48 2.82
CA ASP A 197 13.03 -7.50 1.80
C ASP A 197 12.90 -6.10 2.40
N ILE A 198 12.80 -6.00 3.73
CA ILE A 198 12.56 -4.74 4.45
C ILE A 198 13.90 -4.10 4.83
N GLU A 199 14.09 -2.85 4.43
CA GLU A 199 15.23 -2.04 4.86
C GLU A 199 14.88 -1.28 6.15
N GLU A 200 13.82 -0.47 6.08
CA GLU A 200 13.40 0.40 7.18
C GLU A 200 11.87 0.49 7.25
N ILE A 201 11.35 0.82 8.43
CA ILE A 201 9.92 1.03 8.65
C ILE A 201 9.76 2.29 9.49
N TYR A 202 8.85 3.15 9.06
CA TYR A 202 8.53 4.42 9.71
C TYR A 202 7.04 4.44 10.06
N GLU A 203 6.72 4.76 11.31
CA GLU A 203 5.34 5.06 11.69
C GLU A 203 4.90 6.36 11.02
N CYS A 204 3.75 6.32 10.35
CA CYS A 204 3.20 7.49 9.69
C CYS A 204 2.41 8.33 10.68
N PRO A 205 2.47 9.68 10.58
CA PRO A 205 1.59 10.53 11.35
C PRO A 205 0.14 10.29 10.94
N GLU A 206 -0.74 10.35 11.94
CA GLU A 206 -2.18 10.22 11.78
C GLU A 206 -2.85 11.36 12.56
N GLU A 207 -3.91 11.94 12.01
CA GLU A 207 -4.73 12.87 12.78
C GLU A 207 -5.39 12.13 13.95
N VAL A 208 -5.14 12.63 15.15
CA VAL A 208 -5.99 12.35 16.30
C VAL A 208 -7.22 13.23 16.11
N VAL A 209 -8.31 12.62 15.66
CA VAL A 209 -9.64 13.26 15.61
C VAL A 209 -10.23 13.22 17.00
#